data_AF-A0A4Y2T566-F1
#
_entry.id   AF-A0A4Y2T566-F1
#
_cell.length_a   1.000
_cell.length_b   1.000
_cell.length_c   1.000
_cell.angle_alpha   90.00
_cell.angle_beta   90.00
_cell.angle_gamma   90.00
#
_symmetry.space_group_name_H-M   'P 1'
#
loop_
_entity.id
_entity.type
_entity.pdbx_description
1 polymer ?
#
loop_
_entity_poly.entity_id
_entity_poly.type
_entity_poly.pdbx_seq_one_letter_code
_entity_poly.pdbx_strand_id
1 'polypeptide(L)'
;MDGRTVTLDNMNPNFKKIEYAIRGPLVTRAAEIENELKQSAKKPFNEVIRANIVDWHAMGQKPLTFIRQVLSLCAYPALMTDDKFPDD
;
A
#
# COMPACT_ATOMS: atom_id res chain seq x y z
N MET A 1 8.43 35.83 12.39
CA MET A 1 8.20 34.54 13.09
C MET A 1 8.58 33.43 12.11
N ASP A 2 9.77 33.52 11.50
CA ASP A 2 9.98 32.95 10.16
C ASP A 2 10.70 31.59 10.19
N GLY A 3 10.39 30.78 11.21
CA GLY A 3 11.06 29.49 11.42
C GLY A 3 10.20 28.41 12.06
N ARG A 4 8.89 28.62 12.22
CA ARG A 4 8.00 27.63 12.86
C ARG A 4 7.21 26.76 11.88
N THR A 5 7.21 27.08 10.59
CA THR A 5 6.44 26.35 9.58
C THR A 5 7.36 25.90 8.45
N VAL A 6 7.29 24.61 8.11
CA VAL A 6 8.05 24.04 6.98
C VAL A 6 7.43 24.49 5.67
N THR A 7 8.27 24.97 4.75
CA THR A 7 7.92 25.36 3.37
C THR A 7 8.88 24.66 2.39
N LEU A 8 8.57 24.66 1.10
CA LEU A 8 9.49 24.11 0.09
C LEU A 8 10.85 24.84 0.10
N ASP A 9 10.85 26.13 0.41
CA ASP A 9 12.06 26.95 0.41
C ASP A 9 13.00 26.58 1.57
N ASN A 10 12.45 26.36 2.77
CA ASN A 10 13.23 26.03 3.97
C ASN A 10 13.48 24.52 4.17
N MET A 11 12.92 23.67 3.31
CA MET A 11 13.16 22.23 3.34
C MET A 11 14.59 21.87 2.91
N ASN A 12 15.15 20.84 3.55
CA ASN A 12 16.47 20.29 3.24
C ASN A 12 16.62 20.05 1.72
N PRO A 13 17.62 20.65 1.05
CA PRO A 13 17.84 20.49 -0.39
C PRO A 13 18.02 19.04 -0.85
N ASN A 14 18.54 18.16 0.00
CA ASN A 14 18.72 16.74 -0.34
C ASN A 14 17.37 16.03 -0.49
N PHE A 15 16.39 16.38 0.33
CA PHE A 15 15.01 15.85 0.21
C PHE A 15 14.30 16.39 -1.03
N LYS A 16 14.63 17.60 -1.49
CA LYS A 16 14.09 18.14 -2.76
C LYS A 16 14.61 17.40 -3.99
N LYS A 17 15.82 16.85 -3.90
CA LYS A 17 16.51 16.18 -5.00
C LYS A 17 16.36 14.67 -5.00
N ILE A 18 15.92 14.07 -3.88
CA ILE A 18 15.77 12.62 -3.80
C ILE A 18 14.57 12.18 -4.64
N GLU A 19 14.80 11.21 -5.51
CA GLU A 19 13.75 10.61 -6.32
C GLU A 19 13.42 9.21 -5.80
N TYR A 20 12.14 8.97 -5.53
CA TYR A 20 11.64 7.66 -5.15
C TYR A 20 10.79 7.07 -6.27
N ALA A 21 11.48 6.51 -7.27
CA ALA A 21 10.87 6.06 -8.53
C ALA A 21 9.71 5.06 -8.33
N ILE A 22 9.77 4.23 -7.28
CA ILE A 22 8.76 3.21 -6.97
C ILE A 22 7.38 3.82 -6.67
N ARG A 23 7.32 5.06 -6.17
CA ARG A 23 6.09 5.85 -5.97
C ARG A 23 6.15 7.19 -6.68
N GLY A 24 6.72 7.20 -7.89
CA GLY A 24 6.88 8.39 -8.70
C GLY A 24 5.65 8.78 -9.54
N PRO A 25 5.85 9.60 -10.59
CA PRO A 25 4.78 10.12 -11.45
C PRO A 25 3.91 9.03 -12.10
N LEU A 26 4.49 7.88 -12.43
CA LEU A 26 3.76 6.76 -13.03
C LEU A 26 2.63 6.26 -12.11
N VAL A 27 2.91 6.14 -10.81
CA VAL A 27 1.92 5.67 -9.81
C VAL A 27 0.81 6.70 -9.63
N THR A 28 1.15 7.99 -9.70
CA THR A 28 0.20 9.11 -9.65
C THR A 28 -0.71 9.07 -10.87
N ARG A 29 -0.15 8.96 -12.07
CA ARG A 29 -0.94 8.86 -13.31
C ARG A 29 -1.84 7.63 -13.33
N ALA A 30 -1.36 6.50 -12.84
CA ALA A 30 -2.17 5.29 -12.70
C ALA A 30 -3.38 5.50 -11.77
N ALA A 31 -3.24 6.27 -10.68
CA ALA A 31 -4.35 6.60 -9.78
C ALA A 31 -5.37 7.56 -10.43
N GLU A 32 -4.91 8.53 -11.22
CA GLU A 32 -5.78 9.39 -12.02
C GLU A 32 -6.59 8.56 -13.03
N ILE A 33 -5.95 7.64 -13.74
CA ILE A 33 -6.61 6.75 -14.71
C ILE A 33 -7.67 5.87 -14.02
N GLU A 34 -7.37 5.30 -12.84
CA GLU A 34 -8.35 4.55 -12.06
C GLU A 34 -9.58 5.40 -11.71
N ASN A 35 -9.39 6.68 -11.37
CA ASN A 35 -10.50 7.60 -11.10
C ASN A 35 -11.27 7.98 -12.37
N GLU A 36 -10.58 8.18 -13.49
CA GLU A 36 -11.21 8.39 -14.81
C GLU A 36 -12.08 7.19 -15.20
N LEU A 37 -11.57 5.96 -15.02
CA LEU A 37 -12.32 4.72 -15.30
C LEU A 37 -13.56 4.58 -14.42
N LYS A 38 -13.48 4.93 -13.11
CA LYS A 38 -14.65 4.98 -12.22
C LYS A 38 -15.71 5.98 -12.67
N GLN A 39 -15.29 7.05 -13.35
CA GLN A 39 -16.20 8.04 -13.97
C GLN A 39 -16.68 7.63 -15.36
N SER A 40 -16.49 6.35 -15.76
CA SER A 40 -16.89 5.81 -17.07
C SER A 40 -16.17 6.45 -18.26
N ALA A 41 -14.95 6.97 -18.07
CA ALA A 41 -14.13 7.44 -19.17
C ALA A 41 -13.79 6.28 -20.13
N LYS A 42 -13.93 6.51 -21.44
CA LYS A 42 -13.55 5.52 -22.46
C LYS A 42 -12.03 5.46 -22.60
N LYS A 43 -11.44 4.30 -22.31
CA LYS A 43 -10.02 3.96 -22.51
C LYS A 43 -9.94 2.61 -23.23
N PRO A 44 -8.79 2.26 -23.85
CA PRO A 44 -8.61 0.96 -24.50
C PRO A 44 -8.53 -0.24 -23.53
N PHE A 45 -8.71 -0.01 -22.24
CA PHE A 45 -8.70 -0.99 -21.16
C PHE A 45 -9.77 -0.59 -20.12
N ASN A 46 -10.20 -1.55 -19.30
CA ASN A 46 -11.24 -1.38 -18.28
C ASN A 46 -10.68 -1.22 -16.85
N GLU A 47 -9.43 -1.60 -16.63
CA GLU A 47 -8.78 -1.56 -15.32
C GLU A 47 -7.29 -1.24 -15.41
N VAL A 48 -6.70 -0.87 -14.27
CA VAL A 48 -5.26 -0.64 -14.11
C VAL A 48 -4.69 -1.72 -13.21
N ILE A 49 -3.68 -2.45 -13.72
CA ILE A 49 -2.98 -3.48 -12.93
C ILE A 49 -1.71 -2.86 -12.33
N ARG A 50 -1.62 -2.87 -11.00
CA ARG A 50 -0.48 -2.33 -10.23
C ARG A 50 0.67 -3.34 -10.16
N ALA A 51 1.46 -3.45 -11.23
CA ALA A 51 2.65 -4.31 -11.30
C ALA A 51 3.98 -3.58 -11.00
N ASN A 52 3.91 -2.40 -10.38
CA ASN A 52 5.07 -1.53 -10.14
C ASN A 52 5.76 -1.77 -8.77
N ILE A 53 5.09 -2.46 -7.85
CA ILE A 53 5.60 -2.82 -6.52
C ILE A 53 5.38 -4.31 -6.32
N VAL A 54 6.30 -4.94 -5.60
CA VAL A 54 6.18 -6.33 -5.15
C VAL A 54 5.16 -6.41 -4.01
N ASP A 55 3.87 -6.29 -4.34
CA ASP A 55 2.74 -6.50 -3.42
C ASP A 55 1.89 -7.68 -3.91
N TRP A 56 2.32 -8.88 -3.52
CA TRP A 56 1.69 -10.12 -3.97
C TRP A 56 0.24 -10.25 -3.48
N HIS A 57 -0.07 -9.74 -2.29
CA HIS A 57 -1.43 -9.79 -1.76
C HIS A 57 -2.37 -8.89 -2.56
N ALA A 58 -1.93 -7.69 -2.97
CA ALA A 58 -2.69 -6.84 -3.90
C ALA A 58 -2.90 -7.50 -5.27
N MET A 59 -1.99 -8.38 -5.68
CA MET A 59 -2.10 -9.20 -6.90
C MET A 59 -2.91 -10.50 -6.73
N GLY A 60 -3.56 -10.69 -5.57
CA GLY A 60 -4.47 -11.83 -5.33
C GLY A 60 -3.81 -13.05 -4.70
N GLN A 61 -2.56 -12.96 -4.25
CA GLN A 61 -1.97 -14.03 -3.43
C GLN A 61 -2.78 -14.20 -2.14
N LYS A 62 -3.26 -15.42 -1.91
CA LYS A 62 -3.96 -15.76 -0.67
C LYS A 62 -2.95 -15.75 0.49
N PRO A 63 -3.26 -15.08 1.62
CA PRO A 63 -2.43 -15.17 2.81
C PRO A 63 -2.33 -16.62 3.32
N LEU A 64 -1.19 -16.96 3.92
CA LEU A 64 -0.98 -18.30 4.48
C LEU A 64 -1.75 -18.45 5.80
N THR A 65 -2.57 -19.50 5.89
CA THR A 65 -3.45 -19.76 7.03
C THR A 65 -2.68 -19.86 8.34
N PHE A 66 -1.62 -20.67 8.38
CA PHE A 66 -0.79 -20.87 9.57
C PHE A 66 -0.22 -19.56 10.11
N ILE A 67 0.38 -18.73 9.23
CA ILE A 67 0.95 -17.44 9.65
C ILE A 67 -0.16 -16.53 10.21
N ARG A 68 -1.35 -16.52 9.59
CA ARG A 68 -2.48 -15.72 10.10
C ARG A 68 -3.01 -16.24 11.44
N GLN A 69 -3.02 -17.55 11.64
CA GLN A 69 -3.44 -18.16 12.91
C GLN A 69 -2.50 -17.74 14.04
N VAL A 70 -1.20 -17.93 13.85
CA VAL A 70 -0.17 -17.54 14.83
C VAL A 70 -0.21 -16.04 15.13
N LEU A 71 -0.28 -15.19 14.10
CA LEU A 71 -0.39 -13.73 14.30
C LEU A 71 -1.65 -13.34 15.08
N SER A 72 -2.76 -14.05 14.87
CA SER A 72 -4.02 -13.79 15.60
C SER A 72 -3.88 -14.15 17.08
N LEU A 73 -3.23 -15.28 17.40
CA LEU A 73 -2.94 -15.67 18.79
C LEU A 73 -1.98 -14.70 19.48
N CYS A 74 -0.97 -14.19 18.77
CA CYS A 74 -0.08 -13.16 19.32
C CYS A 74 -0.79 -11.82 19.55
N ALA A 75 -1.69 -11.42 18.64
CA ALA A 75 -2.44 -10.18 18.75
C ALA A 75 -3.54 -10.25 19.83
N TYR A 76 -4.12 -11.43 20.04
CA TYR A 76 -5.15 -11.67 21.06
C TYR A 76 -4.96 -13.00 21.79
N PRO A 77 -4.13 -13.02 22.85
CA PRO A 77 -3.73 -14.26 23.54
C PRO A 77 -4.86 -15.05 24.20
N ALA A 78 -6.02 -14.44 24.47
CA ALA A 78 -7.17 -15.14 25.02
C ALA A 78 -7.72 -16.23 24.09
N LEU A 79 -7.37 -16.21 22.80
CA LEU A 79 -7.74 -17.23 21.82
C LEU A 79 -6.89 -18.50 21.90
N MET A 80 -5.83 -18.55 22.73
CA MET A 80 -4.98 -19.74 22.84
C MET A 80 -5.72 -20.97 23.38
N THR A 81 -6.82 -20.77 24.10
CA THR A 81 -7.66 -21.87 24.61
C THR A 81 -8.89 -22.13 23.73
N ASP A 82 -9.00 -21.46 22.57
CA ASP A 82 -10.11 -21.64 21.64
C ASP A 82 -9.87 -22.90 20.79
N ASP A 83 -10.88 -23.75 20.66
CA ASP A 83 -10.86 -25.02 19.93
C ASP A 83 -10.78 -24.84 18.40
N LYS A 84 -10.90 -23.60 17.91
CA LYS A 84 -10.80 -23.27 16.48
C LYS A 84 -9.36 -23.15 15.97
N PHE A 85 -8.36 -23.11 16.86
CA PHE A 85 -6.95 -23.08 16.47
C PHE A 85 -6.35 -24.47 16.59
N PRO A 86 -5.55 -24.90 15.60
CA PRO A 86 -4.86 -26.17 15.70
C PRO A 86 -3.74 -26.09 16.75
N ASP A 87 -3.31 -27.24 17.27
CA ASP A 87 -2.29 -27.33 18.32
C ASP A 87 -0.85 -27.06 17.80
N ASP A 88 -0.63 -27.15 16.48
CA ASP A 88 0.66 -26.95 15.81
C ASP A 88 0.99 -25.50 15.45
#